data_AF-A0A7X5E311-F1
#
_entry.id   AF-A0A7X5E311-F1
#
_cell.length_a   1.000
_cell.length_b   1.000
_cell.length_c   1.000
_cell.angle_alpha   90.00
_cell.angle_beta   90.00
_cell.angle_gamma   90.00
#
_symmetry.space_group_name_H-M   'P 1'
#
loop_
_entity.id
_entity.type
_entity.pdbx_description
1 polymer ?
#
loop_
_entity_poly.entity_id
_entity_poly.type
_entity_poly.pdbx_seq_one_letter_code
_entity_poly.pdbx_strand_id
1 'polypeptide(L)'
;MAEVLSQSQIDALLNSMQGGNSAPPKEDAPEKKYRKYDFKSPRKFTKDRLKMLGGIFDNYSRIINTRINGLLHANCEVEVESVEEQRYYEFSNALHDGAVLTVAHLNMEGGDEDEAPVLMYPTTTMMVSMMDRLLGGTGNVEDVPDDYEYTDLDLCLYENLTQEFVKCMGEGWANYIQLDFDFGRVESNPTLVQLIGLEETVVLVDLKLKFSNCEGGISIVLPGTMLTNIFTKINEDNPTRRTTAED
;
A
#
# COMPACT_ATOMS: atom_id res chain seq x y z
N MET A 1 13.70 -29.07 28.78
CA MET A 1 15.13 -29.02 28.41
C MET A 1 15.81 -28.15 29.44
N ALA A 2 16.84 -28.65 30.14
CA ALA A 2 17.51 -27.89 31.19
C ALA A 2 18.19 -26.67 30.59
N GLU A 3 17.89 -25.47 31.10
CA GLU A 3 18.60 -24.25 30.75
C GLU A 3 20.08 -24.44 31.09
N VAL A 4 20.90 -24.53 30.05
CA VAL A 4 22.35 -24.59 30.18
C VAL A 4 22.81 -23.18 30.53
N LEU A 5 23.09 -22.96 31.82
CA LEU A 5 23.63 -21.68 32.31
C LEU A 5 24.93 -21.36 31.58
N SER A 6 25.07 -20.11 31.16
CA SER A 6 26.29 -19.61 30.52
C SER A 6 27.45 -19.57 31.52
N GLN A 7 28.68 -19.72 31.02
CA GLN A 7 29.89 -19.81 31.86
C GLN A 7 30.05 -18.61 32.81
N SER A 8 29.60 -17.42 32.39
CA SER A 8 29.61 -16.21 33.22
C SER A 8 28.64 -16.28 34.41
N GLN A 9 27.53 -17.00 34.29
CA GLN A 9 26.57 -17.22 35.37
C GLN A 9 27.09 -18.24 36.39
N ILE A 10 27.84 -19.24 35.91
CA ILE A 10 28.51 -20.23 36.77
C ILE A 10 29.58 -19.54 37.62
N ASP A 11 30.39 -18.67 37.01
CA ASP A 11 31.45 -17.93 37.71
C ASP A 11 30.88 -16.90 38.70
N ALA A 12 29.74 -16.28 38.40
CA ALA A 12 29.05 -15.38 39.32
C ALA A 12 28.50 -16.11 40.56
N LEU A 13 27.94 -17.31 40.39
CA LEU A 13 27.45 -18.15 41.48
C LEU A 13 28.60 -18.67 42.36
N LEU A 14 29.69 -19.13 41.75
CA LEU A 14 30.90 -19.60 42.47
C LEU A 14 31.53 -18.48 43.31
N ASN A 15 31.60 -17.26 42.76
CA ASN A 15 32.09 -16.10 43.51
C ASN A 15 31.14 -15.67 44.64
N SER A 16 29.83 -15.81 44.45
CA SER A 16 28.84 -15.50 45.51
C SER A 16 28.87 -16.49 46.69
N MET A 17 29.34 -17.72 46.47
CA MET A 17 29.47 -18.74 47.52
C MET A 17 30.81 -18.63 48.30
N GLN A 18 31.89 -18.14 47.70
CA GLN A 18 33.21 -18.04 48.37
C GLN A 18 33.46 -16.69 49.06
N GLY A 19 32.74 -15.63 48.71
CA GLY A 19 32.94 -14.29 49.27
C GLY A 19 31.67 -13.74 49.90
N GLY A 20 31.52 -13.90 51.22
CA GLY A 20 30.51 -13.18 51.96
C GLY A 20 30.65 -11.67 51.74
N ASN A 21 29.59 -11.05 51.22
CA ASN A 21 29.38 -9.61 51.09
C ASN A 21 29.98 -8.91 49.85
N SER A 22 29.51 -9.31 48.65
CA SER A 22 29.57 -8.46 47.46
C SER A 22 28.17 -7.94 47.12
N ALA A 23 28.04 -6.62 47.00
CA ALA A 23 26.81 -5.94 46.62
C ALA A 23 26.28 -6.49 45.28
N PRO A 24 24.95 -6.53 45.06
CA PRO A 24 24.40 -6.99 43.79
C PRO A 24 25.01 -6.15 42.66
N PRO A 25 25.42 -6.79 41.54
CA PRO A 25 25.90 -6.05 40.38
C PRO A 25 24.79 -5.08 39.95
N LYS A 26 25.15 -3.82 39.73
CA LYS A 26 24.24 -2.88 39.07
C LYS A 26 23.88 -3.49 37.74
N GLU A 27 22.60 -3.83 37.55
CA GLU A 27 22.06 -4.12 36.23
C GLU A 27 22.34 -2.87 35.38
N ASP A 28 23.25 -3.01 34.40
CA ASP A 28 23.40 -2.01 33.37
C ASP A 28 22.03 -1.82 32.72
N ALA A 29 21.49 -0.60 32.85
CA ALA A 29 20.20 -0.26 32.26
C ALA A 29 20.20 -0.71 30.80
N PRO A 30 19.12 -1.34 30.30
CA PRO A 30 19.09 -1.87 28.95
C PRO A 30 19.52 -0.77 27.98
N GLU A 31 20.62 -0.99 27.26
CA GLU A 31 21.12 -0.05 26.28
C GLU A 31 19.94 0.36 25.40
N LYS A 32 19.60 1.66 25.40
CA LYS A 32 18.58 2.21 24.53
C LYS A 32 18.97 1.85 23.10
N LYS A 33 18.33 0.84 22.53
CA LYS A 33 18.59 0.36 21.18
C LYS A 33 18.09 1.43 20.21
N TYR A 34 18.97 2.38 19.88
CA TYR A 34 18.65 3.41 18.91
C TYR A 34 18.50 2.74 17.54
N ARG A 35 17.33 2.91 16.93
CA ARG A 35 17.10 2.42 15.57
C ARG A 35 17.91 3.28 14.62
N LYS A 36 18.80 2.66 13.84
CA LYS A 36 19.61 3.35 12.83
C LYS A 36 18.66 4.07 11.85
N TYR A 37 18.64 5.40 11.90
CA TYR A 37 17.86 6.23 10.99
C TYR A 37 18.71 6.53 9.76
N ASP A 38 18.14 6.31 8.58
CA ASP A 38 18.83 6.63 7.33
C ASP A 38 18.58 8.09 6.96
N PHE A 39 19.59 8.93 7.16
CA PHE A 39 19.53 10.35 6.81
C PHE A 39 19.62 10.60 5.29
N LYS A 40 19.98 9.59 4.48
CA LYS A 40 20.07 9.75 3.03
C LYS A 40 18.71 9.71 2.34
N SER A 41 17.72 9.04 2.96
CA SER A 41 16.34 9.02 2.49
C SER A 41 15.40 9.32 3.67
N PRO A 42 15.27 10.60 4.04
CA PRO A 42 14.36 10.99 5.12
C PRO A 42 12.93 10.63 4.72
N ARG A 43 12.25 9.87 5.58
CA ARG A 43 10.84 9.48 5.35
C ARG A 43 9.96 10.71 5.36
N LYS A 44 9.18 10.91 4.29
CA LYS A 44 8.20 11.98 4.16
C LYS A 44 6.99 11.73 5.04
N PHE A 45 6.60 10.47 5.27
CA PHE A 45 5.45 10.10 6.07
C PHE A 45 5.84 9.45 7.41
N THR A 46 5.15 9.87 8.47
CA THR A 46 5.28 9.22 9.78
C THR A 46 4.63 7.84 9.76
N LYS A 47 5.04 6.96 10.67
CA LYS A 47 4.43 5.63 10.81
C LYS A 47 2.93 5.71 11.11
N ASP A 48 2.48 6.72 11.82
CA ASP A 48 1.06 6.88 12.14
C ASP A 48 0.24 7.29 10.93
N ARG A 49 0.79 8.09 10.01
CA ARG A 49 0.16 8.37 8.72
C ARG A 49 0.06 7.12 7.85
N LEU A 50 1.11 6.30 7.78
CA LEU A 50 1.08 5.02 7.05
C LEU A 50 0.07 4.04 7.66
N LYS A 51 -0.03 3.95 9.00
CA LYS A 51 -1.07 3.16 9.67
C LYS A 51 -2.47 3.66 9.39
N MET A 52 -2.67 4.98 9.34
CA MET A 52 -3.94 5.59 8.97
C MET A 52 -4.32 5.21 7.54
N LEU A 53 -3.39 5.28 6.60
CA LEU A 53 -3.60 4.79 5.23
C LEU A 53 -3.94 3.29 5.22
N GLY A 54 -3.25 2.46 6.01
CA GLY A 54 -3.62 1.05 6.18
C GLY A 54 -5.07 0.84 6.62
N GLY A 55 -5.57 1.65 7.56
CA GLY A 55 -6.98 1.60 7.97
C GLY A 55 -7.96 2.08 6.88
N ILE A 56 -7.60 3.10 6.11
CA ILE A 56 -8.38 3.59 4.96
C ILE A 56 -8.48 2.50 3.90
N PHE A 57 -7.37 1.87 3.55
CA PHE A 57 -7.34 0.84 2.52
C PHE A 57 -7.89 -0.50 2.99
N ASP A 58 -7.92 -0.80 4.30
CA ASP A 58 -8.68 -1.92 4.86
C ASP A 58 -10.19 -1.71 4.73
N ASN A 59 -10.66 -0.47 4.81
CA ASN A 59 -12.06 -0.15 4.52
C ASN A 59 -12.33 -0.29 3.02
N TYR A 60 -11.47 0.29 2.18
CA TYR A 60 -11.57 0.18 0.73
C TYR A 60 -11.54 -1.28 0.25
N SER A 61 -10.68 -2.14 0.82
CA SER A 61 -10.57 -3.56 0.44
C SER A 61 -11.91 -4.30 0.61
N ARG A 62 -12.70 -3.98 1.65
CA ARG A 62 -14.03 -4.57 1.88
C ARG A 62 -15.07 -4.09 0.87
N ILE A 63 -15.02 -2.80 0.53
CA ILE A 63 -15.92 -2.16 -0.44
C ILE A 63 -15.64 -2.73 -1.84
N ILE A 64 -14.38 -2.75 -2.24
CA ILE A 64 -13.96 -3.25 -3.56
C ILE A 64 -14.17 -4.76 -3.68
N ASN A 65 -14.00 -5.54 -2.62
CA ASN A 65 -14.35 -6.96 -2.58
C ASN A 65 -15.83 -7.17 -2.95
N THR A 66 -16.72 -6.44 -2.28
CA THR A 66 -18.17 -6.50 -2.56
C THR A 66 -18.47 -6.10 -4.00
N ARG A 67 -17.82 -5.04 -4.50
CA ARG A 67 -17.97 -4.57 -5.89
C ARG A 67 -17.51 -5.62 -6.90
N ILE A 68 -16.32 -6.19 -6.73
CA ILE A 68 -15.75 -7.23 -7.59
C ILE A 68 -16.67 -8.44 -7.63
N ASN A 69 -17.15 -8.92 -6.48
CA ASN A 69 -18.03 -10.08 -6.42
C ASN A 69 -19.38 -9.81 -7.11
N GLY A 70 -19.89 -8.59 -6.99
CA GLY A 70 -21.11 -8.14 -7.68
C GLY A 70 -20.95 -8.06 -9.20
N LEU A 71 -19.82 -7.56 -9.69
CA LEU A 71 -19.53 -7.41 -11.12
C LEU A 71 -19.25 -8.75 -11.81
N LEU A 72 -18.48 -9.62 -11.15
CA LEU A 72 -17.96 -10.85 -11.77
C LEU A 72 -18.78 -12.09 -11.43
N HIS A 73 -19.76 -11.98 -10.53
CA HIS A 73 -20.55 -13.11 -10.01
C HIS A 73 -19.69 -14.27 -9.49
N ALA A 74 -18.52 -13.95 -8.94
CA ALA A 74 -17.52 -14.90 -8.42
C ALA A 74 -17.02 -14.44 -7.05
N ASN A 75 -16.61 -15.38 -6.19
CA ASN A 75 -16.06 -15.05 -4.87
C ASN A 75 -14.57 -14.69 -4.98
N CYS A 76 -14.23 -13.45 -4.65
CA CYS A 76 -12.90 -12.90 -4.52
C CYS A 76 -12.64 -12.50 -3.07
N GLU A 77 -11.50 -12.92 -2.51
CA GLU A 77 -10.97 -12.37 -1.27
C GLU A 77 -10.03 -11.21 -1.60
N VAL A 78 -10.18 -10.08 -0.93
CA VAL A 78 -9.36 -8.89 -1.13
C VAL A 78 -8.85 -8.42 0.23
N GLU A 79 -7.53 -8.29 0.35
CA GLU A 79 -6.85 -7.92 1.60
C GLU A 79 -5.75 -6.90 1.32
N VAL A 80 -5.46 -6.03 2.29
CA VAL A 80 -4.30 -5.15 2.21
C VAL A 80 -3.05 -5.95 2.57
N GLU A 81 -2.14 -6.12 1.62
CA GLU A 81 -0.88 -6.82 1.82
C GLU A 81 0.18 -5.89 2.41
N SER A 82 0.31 -4.68 1.86
CA SER A 82 1.35 -3.73 2.25
C SER A 82 0.89 -2.28 2.12
N VAL A 83 1.47 -1.40 2.94
CA VAL A 83 1.39 0.07 2.79
C VAL A 83 2.76 0.65 3.08
N GLU A 84 3.48 1.02 2.03
CA GLU A 84 4.89 1.38 2.12
C GLU A 84 5.22 2.68 1.40
N GLU A 85 6.18 3.43 1.95
CA GLU A 85 6.69 4.65 1.33
C GLU A 85 7.95 4.30 0.53
N GLN A 86 7.99 4.70 -0.74
CA GLN A 86 9.15 4.52 -1.62
C GLN A 86 9.28 5.66 -2.63
N ARG A 87 10.33 5.63 -3.45
CA ARG A 87 10.48 6.56 -4.58
C ARG A 87 9.74 6.02 -5.80
N TYR A 88 9.17 6.90 -6.62
CA TYR A 88 8.39 6.47 -7.79
C TYR A 88 9.20 5.64 -8.79
N TYR A 89 10.49 5.92 -8.98
CA TYR A 89 11.33 5.12 -9.87
C TYR A 89 11.42 3.64 -9.44
N GLU A 90 11.28 3.32 -8.15
CA GLU A 90 11.34 1.94 -7.67
C GLU A 90 10.12 1.15 -8.15
N PHE A 91 8.93 1.77 -8.09
CA PHE A 91 7.71 1.23 -8.67
C PHE A 91 7.81 1.14 -10.19
N SER A 92 8.20 2.23 -10.86
CA SER A 92 8.26 2.29 -12.32
C SER A 92 9.23 1.27 -12.91
N ASN A 93 10.34 0.97 -12.25
CA ASN A 93 11.32 -0.03 -12.69
C ASN A 93 10.87 -1.47 -12.44
N ALA A 94 9.85 -1.68 -11.59
CA ALA A 94 9.28 -3.01 -11.33
C ALA A 94 8.19 -3.40 -12.33
N LEU A 95 7.71 -2.45 -13.15
CA LEU A 95 6.72 -2.71 -14.20
C LEU A 95 7.36 -3.47 -15.37
N HIS A 96 6.63 -4.43 -15.92
CA HIS A 96 7.00 -5.15 -17.15
C HIS A 96 6.57 -4.36 -18.40
N ASP A 97 7.09 -4.73 -19.58
CA ASP A 97 6.83 -4.00 -20.83
C ASP A 97 5.33 -3.99 -21.24
N GLY A 98 4.58 -5.02 -20.85
CA GLY A 98 3.12 -5.12 -21.07
C GLY A 98 2.27 -4.52 -19.93
N ALA A 99 2.87 -3.80 -18.99
CA ALA A 99 2.14 -3.24 -17.86
C ALA A 99 1.17 -2.15 -18.32
N VAL A 100 -0.04 -2.21 -17.80
CA VAL A 100 -1.09 -1.22 -18.07
C VAL A 100 -1.45 -0.53 -16.76
N LEU A 101 -1.43 0.80 -16.75
CA LEU A 101 -1.80 1.60 -15.59
C LEU A 101 -3.16 2.26 -15.79
N THR A 102 -3.95 2.32 -14.73
CA THR A 102 -5.09 3.25 -14.66
C THR A 102 -4.63 4.56 -14.04
N VAL A 103 -4.99 5.67 -14.66
CA VAL A 103 -4.77 7.02 -14.15
C VAL A 103 -6.08 7.54 -13.56
N ALA A 104 -6.05 7.95 -12.30
CA ALA A 104 -7.18 8.57 -11.61
C ALA A 104 -6.78 9.91 -11.00
N HIS A 105 -7.74 10.82 -10.90
CA HIS A 105 -7.53 12.17 -10.40
C HIS A 105 -8.36 12.39 -9.14
N LEU A 106 -7.76 13.04 -8.14
CA LEU A 106 -8.49 13.48 -6.96
C LEU A 106 -9.24 14.77 -7.30
N ASN A 107 -10.55 14.76 -7.07
CA ASN A 107 -11.37 15.95 -7.17
C ASN A 107 -11.69 16.44 -5.76
N MET A 108 -10.95 17.46 -5.31
CA MET A 108 -11.10 18.05 -3.99
C MET A 108 -11.36 19.55 -4.13
N GLU A 109 -12.34 20.09 -3.39
CA GLU A 109 -12.64 21.52 -3.41
C GLU A 109 -11.41 22.34 -2.99
N GLY A 110 -10.95 23.23 -3.88
CA GLY A 110 -9.75 24.03 -3.67
C GLY A 110 -8.44 23.28 -3.87
N GLY A 111 -8.48 22.06 -4.43
CA GLY A 111 -7.30 21.35 -4.91
C GLY A 111 -6.69 22.02 -6.15
N ASP A 112 -5.39 21.84 -6.33
CA ASP A 112 -4.69 22.32 -7.52
C ASP A 112 -5.07 21.45 -8.74
N GLU A 113 -5.40 22.08 -9.87
CA GLU A 113 -5.73 21.38 -11.12
C GLU A 113 -4.56 20.52 -11.65
N ASP A 114 -3.32 20.83 -11.23
CA ASP A 114 -2.08 20.16 -11.61
C ASP A 114 -1.62 19.10 -10.59
N GLU A 115 -2.51 18.60 -9.72
CA GLU A 115 -2.14 17.58 -8.75
C GLU A 115 -1.74 16.26 -9.45
N ALA A 116 -0.63 15.67 -8.99
CA ALA A 116 -0.14 14.41 -9.54
C ALA A 116 -1.21 13.31 -9.43
N PRO A 117 -1.40 12.48 -10.47
CA PRO A 117 -2.48 11.50 -10.48
C PRO A 117 -2.20 10.30 -9.57
N VAL A 118 -3.26 9.65 -9.11
CA VAL A 118 -3.19 8.31 -8.54
C VAL A 118 -3.03 7.31 -9.68
N LEU A 119 -2.12 6.36 -9.51
CA LEU A 119 -1.94 5.25 -10.45
C LEU A 119 -2.44 3.96 -9.82
N MET A 120 -3.13 3.13 -10.58
CA MET A 120 -3.56 1.81 -10.18
C MET A 120 -3.04 0.78 -11.16
N TYR A 121 -2.42 -0.27 -10.64
CA TYR A 121 -1.82 -1.37 -11.40
C TYR A 121 -2.36 -2.71 -10.87
N PRO A 122 -3.43 -3.23 -11.47
CA PRO A 122 -3.83 -4.62 -11.35
C PRO A 122 -2.82 -5.52 -12.08
N THR A 123 -2.43 -6.64 -11.48
CA THR A 123 -1.56 -7.61 -12.15
C THR A 123 -2.23 -8.19 -13.39
N THR A 124 -1.45 -8.42 -14.44
CA THR A 124 -1.97 -8.85 -15.75
C THR A 124 -2.80 -10.13 -15.68
N THR A 125 -2.30 -11.16 -15.00
CA THR A 125 -3.05 -12.42 -14.80
C THR A 125 -4.39 -12.22 -14.10
N MET A 126 -4.43 -11.34 -13.09
CA MET A 126 -5.66 -11.02 -12.36
C MET A 126 -6.65 -10.31 -13.26
N MET A 127 -6.19 -9.31 -14.01
CA MET A 127 -7.04 -8.53 -14.91
C MET A 127 -7.62 -9.40 -16.04
N VAL A 128 -6.79 -10.23 -16.70
CA VAL A 128 -7.27 -11.16 -17.73
C VAL A 128 -8.29 -12.14 -17.17
N SER A 129 -8.08 -12.64 -15.93
CA SER A 129 -9.07 -13.51 -15.26
C SER A 129 -10.40 -12.80 -15.02
N MET A 130 -10.37 -11.53 -14.60
CA MET A 130 -11.58 -10.73 -14.40
C MET A 130 -12.30 -10.45 -15.73
N MET A 131 -11.57 -10.14 -16.81
CA MET A 131 -12.13 -9.92 -18.14
C MET A 131 -12.77 -11.19 -18.72
N ASP A 132 -12.15 -12.36 -18.56
CA ASP A 132 -12.75 -13.65 -18.95
C ASP A 132 -14.10 -13.86 -18.26
N ARG A 133 -14.19 -13.55 -16.95
CA ARG A 133 -15.46 -13.63 -16.20
C ARG A 133 -16.51 -12.67 -16.72
N LEU A 134 -16.15 -11.43 -17.06
CA LEU A 134 -17.08 -10.46 -17.66
C LEU A 134 -17.65 -10.95 -18.99
N LEU A 135 -16.85 -11.69 -19.77
CA LEU A 135 -17.27 -12.27 -21.04
C LEU A 135 -18.06 -13.60 -20.88
N GLY A 136 -18.34 -14.01 -19.63
CA GLY A 136 -19.10 -15.23 -19.31
C GLY A 136 -18.24 -16.49 -19.16
N GLY A 137 -16.91 -16.35 -19.13
CA GLY A 137 -15.96 -17.40 -18.87
C GLY A 137 -15.88 -17.81 -17.39
N THR A 138 -14.93 -18.70 -17.09
CA THR A 138 -14.75 -19.27 -15.74
C THR A 138 -13.63 -18.60 -14.95
N GLY A 139 -12.96 -17.60 -15.54
CA GLY A 139 -11.76 -16.94 -15.05
C GLY A 139 -10.54 -17.85 -15.04
N ASN A 140 -10.60 -19.00 -15.70
CA ASN A 140 -9.47 -19.93 -15.82
C ASN A 140 -8.58 -19.43 -16.94
N VAL A 141 -7.55 -18.70 -16.57
CA VAL A 141 -6.53 -18.25 -17.51
C VAL A 141 -5.30 -19.11 -17.27
N GLU A 142 -4.97 -19.96 -18.24
CA GLU A 142 -3.70 -20.69 -18.24
C GLU A 142 -2.58 -19.69 -18.51
N ASP A 143 -1.50 -19.77 -17.72
CA ASP A 143 -0.23 -19.03 -17.79
C ASP A 143 -0.23 -17.84 -18.78
N VAL A 144 -0.74 -16.70 -18.31
CA VAL A 144 -0.63 -15.43 -19.06
C VAL A 144 0.85 -15.10 -19.23
N PRO A 145 1.35 -14.93 -20.46
CA PRO A 145 2.75 -14.57 -20.69
C PRO A 145 3.13 -13.23 -20.04
N ASP A 146 4.38 -13.09 -19.61
CA ASP A 146 4.89 -11.82 -19.04
C ASP A 146 4.88 -10.67 -20.07
N ASP A 147 4.96 -11.00 -21.36
CA ASP A 147 4.89 -10.09 -22.50
C ASP A 147 3.47 -10.00 -23.10
N TYR A 148 2.45 -10.35 -22.34
CA TYR A 148 1.06 -10.21 -22.79
C TYR A 148 0.72 -8.74 -23.08
N GLU A 149 0.31 -8.48 -24.31
CA GLU A 149 -0.19 -7.18 -24.76
C GLU A 149 -1.72 -7.20 -24.84
N TYR A 150 -2.35 -6.25 -24.16
CA TYR A 150 -3.79 -6.06 -24.20
C TYR A 150 -4.23 -5.59 -25.58
N THR A 151 -5.25 -6.25 -26.15
CA THR A 151 -5.89 -5.76 -27.39
C THR A 151 -6.77 -4.54 -27.10
N ASP A 152 -7.18 -3.81 -28.15
CA ASP A 152 -8.09 -2.68 -28.00
C ASP A 152 -9.40 -3.06 -27.28
N LEU A 153 -9.90 -4.27 -27.53
CA LEU A 153 -11.09 -4.79 -26.85
C LEU A 153 -10.82 -5.07 -25.36
N ASP A 154 -9.65 -5.64 -25.06
CA ASP A 154 -9.24 -5.89 -23.67
C ASP A 154 -9.10 -4.57 -22.91
N LEU A 155 -8.53 -3.53 -23.53
CA LEU A 155 -8.41 -2.20 -22.94
C LEU A 155 -9.79 -1.60 -22.63
N CYS A 156 -10.79 -1.77 -23.50
CA CYS A 156 -12.16 -1.34 -23.18
C CYS A 156 -12.74 -2.07 -21.96
N LEU A 157 -12.49 -3.37 -21.81
CA LEU A 157 -12.94 -4.15 -20.64
C LEU A 157 -12.16 -3.74 -19.38
N TYR A 158 -10.87 -3.51 -19.50
CA TYR A 158 -9.98 -3.01 -18.46
C TYR A 158 -10.48 -1.66 -17.95
N GLU A 159 -10.78 -0.71 -18.83
CA GLU A 159 -11.33 0.61 -18.49
C GLU A 159 -12.64 0.47 -17.69
N ASN A 160 -13.57 -0.38 -18.15
CA ASN A 160 -14.83 -0.60 -17.45
C ASN A 160 -14.64 -1.12 -16.02
N LEU A 161 -13.72 -2.08 -15.83
CA LEU A 161 -13.41 -2.62 -14.50
C LEU A 161 -12.77 -1.57 -13.60
N THR A 162 -11.72 -0.93 -14.09
CA THR A 162 -10.92 0.01 -13.29
C THR A 162 -11.67 1.31 -13.00
N GLN A 163 -12.60 1.71 -13.85
CA GLN A 163 -13.52 2.80 -13.55
C GLN A 163 -14.40 2.48 -12.31
N GLU A 164 -14.90 1.26 -12.18
CA GLU A 164 -15.63 0.84 -10.97
C GLU A 164 -14.73 0.81 -9.73
N PHE A 165 -13.45 0.47 -9.90
CA PHE A 165 -12.50 0.45 -8.80
C PHE A 165 -12.20 1.86 -8.30
N VAL A 166 -11.93 2.78 -9.23
CA VAL A 166 -11.66 4.19 -8.94
C VAL A 166 -12.84 4.85 -8.22
N LYS A 167 -14.08 4.64 -8.68
CA LYS A 167 -15.29 5.17 -8.03
C LYS A 167 -15.42 4.79 -6.55
N CYS A 168 -15.01 3.57 -6.19
CA CYS A 168 -15.08 3.10 -4.81
C CYS A 168 -13.95 3.66 -3.92
N MET A 169 -12.90 4.26 -4.47
CA MET A 169 -11.76 4.71 -3.67
C MET A 169 -12.16 5.77 -2.64
N GLY A 170 -13.01 6.74 -3.03
CA GLY A 170 -13.47 7.81 -2.14
C GLY A 170 -14.18 7.30 -0.89
N GLU A 171 -14.95 6.21 -1.01
CA GLU A 171 -15.67 5.58 0.10
C GLU A 171 -14.73 5.05 1.20
N GLY A 172 -13.51 4.63 0.83
CA GLY A 172 -12.48 4.22 1.78
C GLY A 172 -12.10 5.34 2.76
N TRP A 173 -12.13 6.59 2.29
CA TRP A 173 -11.73 7.78 3.04
C TRP A 173 -12.85 8.37 3.90
N ALA A 174 -14.10 7.93 3.73
CA ALA A 174 -15.30 8.57 4.29
C ALA A 174 -15.29 8.78 5.81
N ASN A 175 -14.55 7.96 6.57
CA ASN A 175 -14.40 8.12 8.03
C ASN A 175 -13.48 9.29 8.44
N TYR A 176 -12.71 9.83 7.50
CA TYR A 176 -11.72 10.88 7.73
C TYR A 176 -12.05 12.16 6.96
N ILE A 177 -12.39 12.03 5.69
CA ILE A 177 -12.71 13.13 4.79
C ILE A 177 -13.50 12.59 3.58
N GLN A 178 -14.43 13.37 3.06
CA GLN A 178 -15.12 13.03 1.82
C GLN A 178 -14.24 13.42 0.63
N LEU A 179 -13.76 12.43 -0.11
CA LEU A 179 -12.97 12.61 -1.33
C LEU A 179 -13.71 11.99 -2.50
N ASP A 180 -13.55 12.59 -3.67
CA ASP A 180 -14.03 12.04 -4.93
C ASP A 180 -12.85 11.76 -5.86
N PHE A 181 -12.89 10.61 -6.52
CA PHE A 181 -11.83 10.20 -7.44
C PHE A 181 -12.44 9.97 -8.82
N ASP A 182 -11.97 10.75 -9.78
CA ASP A 182 -12.40 10.66 -11.16
C ASP A 182 -11.47 9.74 -11.93
N PHE A 183 -12.05 8.80 -12.67
CA PHE A 183 -11.31 8.00 -13.64
C PHE A 183 -10.80 8.91 -14.77
N GLY A 184 -9.51 8.86 -15.05
CA GLY A 184 -8.88 9.61 -16.14
C GLY A 184 -8.83 8.79 -17.42
N ARG A 185 -7.89 7.85 -17.47
CA ARG A 185 -7.65 6.99 -18.65
C ARG A 185 -6.82 5.76 -18.28
N VAL A 186 -6.72 4.83 -19.23
CA VAL A 186 -5.78 3.72 -19.17
C VAL A 186 -4.54 4.04 -20.01
N GLU A 187 -3.37 3.78 -19.44
CA GLU A 187 -2.06 3.96 -20.07
C GLU A 187 -1.45 2.59 -20.34
N SER A 188 -1.43 2.20 -21.62
CA SER A 188 -0.94 0.89 -22.07
C SER A 188 0.58 0.78 -22.12
N ASN A 189 1.30 1.92 -22.05
CA ASN A 189 2.75 1.93 -21.96
C ASN A 189 3.23 3.00 -20.97
N PRO A 190 3.32 2.65 -19.68
CA PRO A 190 3.68 3.61 -18.63
C PRO A 190 5.13 4.08 -18.71
N THR A 191 6.01 3.37 -19.42
CA THR A 191 7.42 3.78 -19.58
C THR A 191 7.58 4.97 -20.53
N LEU A 192 6.60 5.22 -21.41
CA LEU A 192 6.63 6.31 -22.38
C LEU A 192 6.05 7.63 -21.85
N VAL A 193 5.26 7.58 -20.78
CA VAL A 193 4.56 8.75 -20.22
C VAL A 193 4.97 8.97 -18.78
N GLN A 194 5.65 10.10 -18.53
CA GLN A 194 6.03 10.47 -17.17
C GLN A 194 4.88 11.21 -16.47
N LEU A 195 4.08 10.46 -15.71
CA LEU A 195 2.94 10.99 -14.95
C LEU A 195 3.33 11.55 -13.58
N ILE A 196 4.36 10.96 -12.95
CA ILE A 196 4.89 11.33 -11.64
C ILE A 196 6.40 11.56 -11.77
N GLY A 197 6.96 12.51 -11.01
CA GLY A 197 8.40 12.72 -10.97
C GLY A 197 9.13 11.47 -10.46
N LEU A 198 10.19 11.00 -11.12
CA LEU A 198 10.90 9.77 -10.73
C LEU A 198 11.42 9.80 -9.28
N GLU A 199 11.91 10.96 -8.84
CA GLU A 199 12.39 11.19 -7.48
C GLU A 199 11.27 11.55 -6.49
N GLU A 200 10.02 11.63 -6.93
CA GLU A 200 8.91 11.91 -6.04
C GLU A 200 8.70 10.75 -5.07
N THR A 201 8.47 11.08 -3.80
CA THR A 201 8.06 10.11 -2.79
C THR A 201 6.60 9.74 -3.02
N VAL A 202 6.31 8.45 -3.11
CA VAL A 202 4.96 7.90 -3.24
C VAL A 202 4.69 6.94 -2.10
N VAL A 203 3.41 6.73 -1.78
CA VAL A 203 2.97 5.61 -0.95
C VAL A 203 2.38 4.56 -1.87
N LEU A 204 2.95 3.35 -1.83
CA LEU A 204 2.44 2.17 -2.50
C LEU A 204 1.51 1.43 -1.54
N VAL A 205 0.31 1.11 -2.00
CA VAL A 205 -0.62 0.23 -1.30
C VAL A 205 -0.84 -1.00 -2.15
N ASP A 206 -0.39 -2.15 -1.67
CA ASP A 206 -0.60 -3.42 -2.35
C ASP A 206 -1.82 -4.13 -1.78
N LEU A 207 -2.79 -4.39 -2.64
CA LEU A 207 -3.95 -5.22 -2.35
C LEU A 207 -3.74 -6.59 -2.96
N LYS A 208 -3.93 -7.62 -2.16
CA LYS A 208 -3.91 -9.01 -2.60
C LYS A 208 -5.33 -9.45 -2.95
N LEU A 209 -5.49 -10.00 -4.15
CA LEU A 209 -6.75 -10.51 -4.68
C LEU A 209 -6.64 -12.01 -4.89
N LYS A 210 -7.65 -12.76 -4.42
CA LYS A 210 -7.64 -14.22 -4.50
C LYS A 210 -9.01 -14.75 -4.92
N PHE A 211 -9.04 -15.34 -6.11
CA PHE A 211 -10.11 -16.22 -6.57
C PHE A 211 -9.77 -17.68 -6.20
N SER A 212 -10.73 -18.59 -6.39
CA SER A 212 -10.51 -20.02 -6.15
C SER A 212 -9.44 -20.65 -7.06
N ASN A 213 -9.21 -20.05 -8.23
CA ASN A 213 -8.40 -20.58 -9.31
C ASN A 213 -7.24 -19.66 -9.74
N CYS A 214 -7.18 -18.44 -9.20
CA CYS A 214 -6.20 -17.41 -9.58
C CYS A 214 -5.91 -16.50 -8.39
N GLU A 215 -4.68 -16.05 -8.26
CA GLU A 215 -4.23 -15.07 -7.26
C GLU A 215 -3.43 -13.98 -7.97
N GLY A 216 -3.49 -12.76 -7.44
CA GLY A 216 -2.81 -11.61 -7.98
C GLY A 216 -3.01 -10.40 -7.07
N GLY A 217 -2.80 -9.20 -7.59
CA GLY A 217 -2.90 -8.01 -6.77
C GLY A 217 -3.27 -6.75 -7.54
N ILE A 218 -3.55 -5.70 -6.78
CA ILE A 218 -3.70 -4.34 -7.28
C ILE A 218 -2.78 -3.46 -6.45
N SER A 219 -1.78 -2.87 -7.10
CA SER A 219 -0.92 -1.86 -6.50
C SER A 219 -1.49 -0.47 -6.78
N ILE A 220 -1.69 0.32 -5.74
CA ILE A 220 -2.18 1.70 -5.82
C ILE A 220 -1.06 2.64 -5.41
N VAL A 221 -0.68 3.55 -6.31
CA VAL A 221 0.38 4.53 -6.10
C VAL A 221 -0.25 5.87 -5.79
N LEU A 222 0.01 6.35 -4.57
CA LEU A 222 -0.47 7.64 -4.09
C LEU A 222 0.69 8.64 -4.08
N PRO A 223 0.64 9.72 -4.88
CA PRO A 223 1.66 10.75 -4.87
C PRO A 223 1.80 11.41 -3.51
N GLY A 224 3.04 11.62 -3.07
CA GLY A 224 3.29 12.18 -1.76
C GLY A 224 2.88 13.65 -1.64
N THR A 225 2.81 14.38 -2.76
CA THR A 225 2.24 15.74 -2.83
C THR A 225 0.74 15.71 -2.51
N MET A 226 -0.04 14.91 -3.24
CA MET A 226 -1.46 14.68 -2.99
C MET A 226 -1.75 14.31 -1.53
N LEU A 227 -1.05 13.30 -1.00
CA LEU A 227 -1.26 12.87 0.38
C LEU A 227 -0.98 13.98 1.40
N THR A 228 0.00 14.86 1.13
CA THR A 228 0.30 15.98 2.02
C THR A 228 -0.86 16.98 2.05
N ASN A 229 -1.48 17.25 0.90
CA ASN A 229 -2.65 18.11 0.79
C ASN A 229 -3.85 17.52 1.54
N ILE A 230 -4.17 16.24 1.31
CA ILE A 230 -5.23 15.52 2.02
C ILE A 230 -5.02 15.58 3.54
N PHE A 231 -3.81 15.24 4.03
CA PHE A 231 -3.54 15.26 5.47
C PHE A 231 -3.62 16.66 6.07
N THR A 232 -3.26 17.69 5.30
CA THR A 232 -3.40 19.08 5.76
C THR A 232 -4.88 19.40 5.93
N LYS A 233 -5.72 19.05 4.97
CA LYS A 233 -7.17 19.25 5.03
C LYS A 233 -7.84 18.51 6.18
N ILE A 234 -7.48 17.25 6.40
CA ILE A 234 -7.98 16.44 7.54
C ILE A 234 -7.64 17.11 8.88
N ASN A 235 -6.47 17.75 9.00
CA ASN A 235 -6.07 18.44 10.22
C ASN A 235 -6.78 19.78 10.41
N GLU A 236 -7.16 20.47 9.33
CA GLU A 236 -7.95 21.70 9.37
C GLU A 236 -9.38 21.43 9.82
N ASP A 237 -10.00 20.37 9.29
CA ASP A 237 -11.38 20.00 9.60
C ASP A 237 -11.53 19.39 11.01
N ASN A 238 -10.42 18.97 11.65
CA ASN A 238 -10.41 18.31 12.95
C ASN A 238 -9.40 18.92 13.97
N PRO A 239 -9.59 20.18 14.40
CA PRO A 239 -8.60 20.93 15.19
C PRO A 239 -8.36 20.41 16.62
N THR A 240 -9.23 19.53 17.15
CA THR A 240 -9.17 18.99 18.53
C THR A 240 -8.08 17.94 18.75
N ARG A 241 -7.40 17.43 17.71
CA ARG A 241 -6.27 16.50 17.83
C ARG A 241 -4.90 17.16 18.04
N ARG A 242 -4.80 18.49 18.02
CA ARG A 242 -3.52 19.21 18.19
C ARG A 242 -2.87 19.01 19.57
N THR A 243 -3.62 18.65 20.60
CA THR A 243 -3.11 18.64 21.99
C THR A 243 -2.38 17.36 22.43
N THR A 244 -2.26 16.33 21.58
CA THR A 244 -1.63 15.04 21.98
C THR A 244 -0.41 14.63 21.16
N ALA A 245 0.04 15.45 20.20
CA ALA A 245 1.21 15.13 19.36
C ALA A 245 2.44 16.00 19.63
N GLU A 246 2.35 16.96 20.55
CA GLU A 246 3.49 17.74 21.07
C GLU A 246 3.72 17.37 22.54
N ASP A 247 4.16 16.13 22.79
CA ASP A 247 4.89 15.72 24.01
C ASP A 247 5.65 14.41 23.76
#